data_AF-A0A662SIE5-F1
#
_entry.id   AF-A0A662SIE5-F1
#
_cell.length_a   1.000
_cell.length_b   1.000
_cell.length_c   1.000
_cell.angle_alpha   90.00
_cell.angle_beta   90.00
_cell.angle_gamma   90.00
#
_symmetry.space_group_name_H-M   'P 1'
#
loop_
_entity.id
_entity.type
_entity.pdbx_description
1 polymer ?
#
loop_
_entity_poly.entity_id
_entity_poly.type
_entity_poly.pdbx_seq_one_letter_code
_entity_poly.pdbx_strand_id
1 'polypeptide(L)'
;MSEKLKERVLSSLRKVYDPELGRSIVDLNMVKNIIVDKDGKVTIEMTLTTPFCPLMNLILAMAKKAAEEVEGVSEAKVKVIGYELPSI
;
A
#
# COMPACT_ATOMS: atom_id res chain seq x y z
N MET A 1 2.26 20.03 -4.87
CA MET A 1 0.86 19.53 -4.86
C MET A 1 0.78 18.03 -4.61
N SER A 2 1.65 17.21 -5.20
CA SER A 2 1.65 15.75 -5.04
C SER A 2 2.01 15.25 -3.63
N GLU A 3 2.81 15.99 -2.86
CA GLU A 3 3.23 15.59 -1.50
C GLU A 3 2.06 15.48 -0.52
N LYS A 4 1.12 16.45 -0.53
CA LYS A 4 -0.07 16.39 0.34
C LYS A 4 -0.94 15.17 0.07
N LEU A 5 -1.14 14.84 -1.21
CA LEU A 5 -1.95 13.66 -1.57
C LEU A 5 -1.23 12.37 -1.17
N LYS A 6 0.09 12.31 -1.37
CA LYS A 6 0.92 11.20 -0.90
C LYS A 6 0.81 10.99 0.61
N GLU A 7 0.87 12.05 1.42
CA GLU A 7 0.69 11.96 2.87
C GLU A 7 -0.71 11.46 3.26
N ARG A 8 -1.76 11.93 2.58
CA ARG A 8 -3.14 11.45 2.82
C ARG A 8 -3.27 9.96 2.51
N VAL A 9 -2.71 9.52 1.38
CA VAL A 9 -2.67 8.10 0.99
C VAL A 9 -1.90 7.29 2.02
N LEU A 10 -0.70 7.73 2.42
CA LEU A 10 0.10 7.06 3.45
C LEU A 10 -0.68 6.91 4.76
N SER A 11 -1.38 7.96 5.20
CA SER A 11 -2.21 7.94 6.40
C SER A 11 -3.38 6.96 6.28
N SER A 12 -4.01 6.87 5.10
CA SER A 12 -5.06 5.88 4.83
C SER A 12 -4.53 4.45 4.86
N LEU A 13 -3.39 4.20 4.20
CA LEU A 13 -2.71 2.91 4.20
C LEU A 13 -2.30 2.48 5.62
N ARG A 14 -2.01 3.42 6.52
CA ARG A 14 -1.70 3.11 7.91
C ARG A 14 -2.85 2.44 8.67
N LYS A 15 -4.09 2.66 8.24
CA LYS A 15 -5.29 2.01 8.78
C LYS A 15 -5.51 0.60 8.24
N VAL A 16 -4.71 0.16 7.27
CA VAL A 16 -4.76 -1.20 6.73
C VAL A 16 -3.82 -2.07 7.55
N TYR A 17 -4.39 -3.08 8.20
CA TYR A 17 -3.68 -4.00 9.07
C TYR A 17 -3.51 -5.35 8.39
N ASP A 18 -2.33 -5.94 8.57
CA ASP A 18 -2.03 -7.32 8.22
C ASP A 18 -2.68 -8.25 9.25
N PRO A 19 -3.62 -9.13 8.85
CA PRO A 19 -4.31 -10.04 9.78
C PRO A 19 -3.42 -11.15 10.35
N GLU A 20 -2.27 -11.44 9.73
CA GLU A 20 -1.32 -12.45 10.22
C GLU A 20 -0.45 -11.88 11.34
N LEU A 21 0.06 -10.66 11.17
CA LEU A 21 0.97 -10.00 12.11
C LEU A 21 0.27 -9.04 13.07
N GLY A 22 -0.99 -8.68 12.81
CA GLY A 22 -1.78 -7.75 13.61
C GLY A 22 -1.22 -6.32 13.61
N ARG A 23 -0.47 -5.93 12.57
CA ARG A 23 0.22 -4.64 12.45
C ARG A 23 -0.09 -3.95 11.14
N SER A 24 0.08 -2.62 11.10
CA SER A 24 -0.16 -1.85 9.88
C SER A 24 0.84 -2.20 8.79
N ILE A 25 0.40 -2.26 7.53
CA ILE A 25 1.28 -2.48 6.37
C ILE A 25 2.38 -1.40 6.24
N VAL A 26 2.12 -0.20 6.77
CA VAL A 26 3.10 0.90 6.79
C VAL A 26 4.13 0.67 7.88
N ASP A 27 3.70 0.26 9.08
CA ASP A 27 4.61 -0.04 10.20
C ASP A 27 5.44 -1.32 9.95
N LEU A 28 4.93 -2.25 9.14
CA LEU A 28 5.66 -3.40 8.64
C LEU A 28 6.66 -3.07 7.52
N ASN A 29 6.75 -1.80 7.10
CA ASN A 29 7.62 -1.36 6.01
C ASN A 29 7.35 -2.10 4.68
N MET A 30 6.10 -2.55 4.48
CA MET A 30 5.70 -3.21 3.23
C MET A 30 5.54 -2.22 2.09
N VAL A 31 5.17 -0.97 2.40
CA VAL A 31 5.03 0.11 1.42
C VAL A 31 6.40 0.75 1.18
N LYS A 32 7.02 0.45 0.04
CA LYS A 32 8.34 0.99 -0.33
C LYS A 32 8.23 2.35 -0.99
N ASN A 33 7.22 2.53 -1.84
CA ASN A 33 7.07 3.78 -2.58
C ASN A 33 5.60 4.10 -2.86
N ILE A 34 5.30 5.39 -2.98
CA ILE A 34 3.99 5.88 -3.39
C ILE A 34 4.25 6.96 -4.44
N ILE A 35 3.81 6.66 -5.65
CA ILE A 35 3.94 7.51 -6.82
C ILE A 35 2.57 8.14 -7.06
N VAL A 36 2.52 9.47 -7.13
CA VAL A 36 1.30 10.23 -7.35
C VAL A 36 1.47 11.01 -8.64
N ASP A 37 0.64 10.68 -9.63
CA ASP A 37 0.61 11.36 -10.92
C ASP A 37 -0.16 12.69 -10.85
N LYS A 38 0.02 13.54 -11.86
CA LYS A 38 -0.66 14.84 -11.97
C LYS A 38 -2.17 14.69 -12.14
N ASP A 39 -2.62 13.56 -12.67
CA ASP A 39 -4.04 13.23 -12.89
C ASP A 39 -4.74 12.67 -11.62
N GLY A 40 -4.04 12.60 -10.48
CA GLY A 40 -4.57 12.00 -9.24
C GLY A 40 -4.49 10.47 -9.23
N LYS A 41 -3.79 9.85 -10.19
CA LYS A 41 -3.52 8.41 -10.19
C LYS A 41 -2.40 8.08 -9.21
N VAL A 42 -2.63 7.11 -8.35
CA VAL A 42 -1.71 6.71 -7.29
C VAL A 42 -1.24 5.29 -7.54
N THR A 43 0.08 5.09 -7.60
CA THR A 43 0.69 3.76 -7.65
C THR A 43 1.46 3.51 -6.36
N ILE A 44 1.08 2.45 -5.66
CA ILE A 44 1.66 2.02 -4.39
C ILE A 44 2.54 0.82 -4.68
N GLU A 45 3.84 0.97 -4.47
CA GLU A 45 4.82 -0.10 -4.64
C GLU A 45 5.05 -0.78 -3.30
N MET A 46 4.77 -2.08 -3.25
CA MET A 46 4.89 -2.89 -2.05
C MET A 46 5.88 -4.03 -2.24
N THR A 47 6.54 -4.42 -1.16
CA THR A 47 7.40 -5.61 -1.07
C THR A 47 6.86 -6.55 -0.02
N LEU A 48 6.97 -7.85 -0.28
CA LEU A 48 6.33 -8.87 0.54
C LEU A 48 7.29 -9.84 1.14
N THR A 49 6.91 -10.34 2.30
CA THR A 49 7.67 -11.30 3.09
C THR A 49 7.43 -12.75 2.69
N THR A 50 6.30 -13.05 2.03
CA THR A 50 5.90 -14.43 1.66
C THR A 50 5.29 -14.50 0.27
N PRO A 51 5.77 -15.41 -0.61
CA PRO A 51 5.16 -15.60 -1.92
C PRO A 51 3.79 -16.28 -1.80
N PHE A 52 2.86 -15.88 -2.68
CA PHE A 52 1.70 -16.70 -3.06
C PHE A 52 0.65 -17.03 -1.98
N CYS A 53 0.54 -16.27 -0.89
CA CYS A 53 -0.56 -16.48 0.07
C CYS A 53 -1.88 -15.84 -0.41
N PRO A 54 -3.04 -16.51 -0.32
CA PRO A 54 -4.34 -15.92 -0.66
C PRO A 54 -4.67 -14.68 0.18
N LEU A 55 -4.15 -14.61 1.41
CA LEU A 55 -4.26 -13.45 2.30
C LEU A 55 -3.59 -12.19 1.73
N MET A 56 -2.54 -12.36 0.92
CA MET A 56 -1.84 -11.27 0.27
C MET A 56 -2.76 -10.45 -0.64
N ASN A 57 -3.58 -11.13 -1.45
CA ASN A 57 -4.54 -10.47 -2.34
C ASN A 57 -5.58 -9.66 -1.56
N LEU A 58 -5.96 -10.12 -0.36
CA LEU A 58 -6.86 -9.38 0.52
C LEU A 58 -6.19 -8.07 0.96
N ILE A 59 -4.93 -8.12 1.40
CA ILE A 59 -4.18 -6.93 1.84
C ILE A 59 -4.00 -5.94 0.70
N LEU A 60 -3.64 -6.41 -0.50
CA LEU A 60 -3.54 -5.56 -1.69
C LEU A 60 -4.87 -4.89 -2.03
N ALA A 61 -5.97 -5.64 -1.96
CA ALA A 61 -7.30 -5.11 -2.24
C ALA A 61 -7.71 -4.07 -1.18
N MET A 62 -7.43 -4.33 0.10
CA MET A 62 -7.68 -3.38 1.19
C MET A 62 -6.83 -2.11 1.03
N ALA A 63 -5.54 -2.24 0.70
CA ALA A 63 -4.64 -1.12 0.45
C ALA A 63 -5.10 -0.28 -0.76
N LYS A 64 -5.46 -0.94 -1.86
CA LYS A 64 -6.02 -0.28 -3.05
C LYS A 64 -7.28 0.51 -2.68
N LYS A 65 -8.23 -0.14 -2.00
CA LYS A 65 -9.50 0.47 -1.63
C LYS A 65 -9.31 1.65 -0.67
N ALA A 66 -8.47 1.49 0.35
CA ALA A 66 -8.16 2.56 1.30
C ALA A 66 -7.52 3.78 0.60
N ALA A 67 -6.71 3.57 -0.44
CA ALA A 67 -6.16 4.65 -1.23
C ALA A 67 -7.20 5.31 -2.16
N GLU A 68 -8.11 4.53 -2.76
CA GLU A 68 -9.22 5.06 -3.58
C GLU A 68 -10.23 5.87 -2.75
N GLU A 69 -10.38 5.57 -1.45
CA GLU A 69 -11.23 6.35 -0.54
C GLU A 69 -10.62 7.72 -0.16
N VAL A 70 -9.36 7.99 -0.52
CA VAL A 70 -8.73 9.28 -0.29
C VAL A 70 -9.21 10.29 -1.32
N GLU A 71 -9.84 11.36 -0.85
CA GLU A 71 -10.27 12.46 -1.70
C GLU A 71 -9.08 13.08 -2.47
N GLY A 72 -9.26 13.20 -3.78
CA GLY A 72 -8.22 13.62 -4.73
C GLY A 72 -7.50 12.47 -5.43
N VAL A 73 -7.77 11.21 -5.06
CA VAL A 73 -7.34 10.03 -5.81
C VAL A 73 -8.35 9.71 -6.90
N SER A 74 -7.90 9.70 -8.15
CA SER A 74 -8.70 9.32 -9.32
C SER A 74 -8.68 7.82 -9.58
N GLU A 75 -7.53 7.17 -9.34
CA GLU A 75 -7.34 5.72 -9.47
C GLU A 75 -6.21 5.28 -8.55
N ALA A 76 -6.36 4.16 -7.83
CA ALA A 76 -5.25 3.55 -7.10
C ALA A 76 -4.84 2.21 -7.73
N LYS A 77 -3.54 1.99 -7.87
CA LYS A 77 -2.93 0.73 -8.27
C LYS A 77 -1.91 0.30 -7.23
N VAL A 78 -1.94 -0.98 -6.89
CA VAL A 78 -0.93 -1.58 -6.01
C VAL A 78 -0.08 -2.53 -6.84
N LYS A 79 1.24 -2.35 -6.76
CA LYS A 79 2.22 -3.14 -7.52
C LYS A 79 3.20 -3.78 -6.54
N VAL A 80 3.37 -5.09 -6.65
CA VAL A 80 4.40 -5.79 -5.90
C VAL A 80 5.71 -5.69 -6.68
N ILE A 81 6.72 -5.09 -6.08
CA ILE A 81 8.03 -4.85 -6.74
C ILE A 81 9.12 -5.83 -6.32
N GLY A 82 8.87 -6.65 -5.30
CA GLY A 82 9.83 -7.64 -4.84
C GLY A 82 9.33 -8.47 -3.67
N TYR A 83 10.11 -9.50 -3.35
CA TYR A 83 9.92 -10.34 -2.18
C TYR A 83 11.17 -10.20 -1.30
N GLU A 84 11.03 -9.52 -0.17
CA GLU A 84 12.08 -9.42 0.83
C GLU A 84 11.74 -10.42 1.93
N LEU A 85 12.42 -11.57 1.95
CA LEU A 85 12.37 -12.47 3.09
C LEU A 85 12.91 -11.71 4.30
N PRO A 86 12.22 -11.70 5.46
CA PRO A 86 12.85 -11.26 6.68
C PRO A 86 14.10 -12.14 6.83
N SER A 87 15.28 -11.52 6.92
CA SER A 87 16.49 -12.23 7.30
C SER A 87 16.24 -12.79 8.70
N ILE A 88 15.79 -14.04 8.77
CA ILE A 88 15.73 -14.82 10.00
C ILE A 88 17.14 -15.32 10.32
#